data_AF-A0A8S8ZK10-F1
#
_entry.id   AF-A0A8S8ZK10-F1
#
_cell.length_a   1.000
_cell.length_b   1.000
_cell.length_c   1.000
_cell.angle_alpha   90.00
_cell.angle_beta   90.00
_cell.angle_gamma   90.00
#
_symmetry.space_group_name_H-M   'P 1'
#
loop_
_entity.id
_entity.type
_entity.pdbx_description
1 polymer ?
#
loop_
_entity_poly.entity_id
_entity_poly.type
_entity_poly.pdbx_seq_one_letter_code
_entity_poly.pdbx_strand_id
1 'polypeptide(L)'
;MFTPYVFQDESLGQDSDAKNEHIDYWRDSLSSKQRLRFALKKILESKVNHALAITAEHKTILRPLLLKPYWVKDQLVPSILKWERHEHYTGVARYLFTPKDNEEACTKCATTDNYGPFAECVAGGRGVHMGACFNCYYKSEGKCCSLRIGMLLSFLPSSFFIVILALVTTLFRLGLLLYWYFSLSSR
;
A
#
# COMPACT_ATOMS: atom_id res chain seq x y z
N MET A 1 22.31 -7.18 8.89
CA MET A 1 22.19 -6.39 10.14
C MET A 1 22.08 -4.92 9.72
N PHE A 2 20.89 -4.32 9.81
CA PHE A 2 20.66 -2.92 9.40
C PHE A 2 20.92 -2.00 10.59
N THR A 3 21.83 -1.04 10.43
CA THR A 3 22.09 -0.02 11.44
C THR A 3 21.02 1.07 11.35
N PRO A 4 20.30 1.38 12.45
CA PRO A 4 19.29 2.43 12.46
C PRO A 4 19.93 3.80 12.19
N TYR A 5 19.35 4.56 11.28
CA TYR A 5 19.77 5.94 10.99
C TYR A 5 19.09 6.88 11.98
N VAL A 6 19.88 7.51 12.85
CA VAL A 6 19.44 8.55 13.80
C VAL A 6 19.76 9.91 13.18
N PHE A 7 18.74 10.74 12.97
CA PHE A 7 18.93 12.08 12.40
C PHE A 7 19.39 13.03 13.52
N GLN A 8 20.58 13.63 13.37
CA GLN A 8 21.01 14.81 14.12
C GLN A 8 20.87 16.02 13.19
N ASP A 9 20.31 17.11 13.73
CA ASP A 9 19.58 18.16 13.02
C ASP A 9 20.44 19.19 12.25
N GLU A 10 21.62 18.82 11.76
CA GLU A 10 22.57 19.79 11.21
C GLU A 10 22.89 19.52 9.73
N SER A 11 22.66 20.54 8.89
CA SER A 11 22.88 20.64 7.44
C SER A 11 21.73 20.17 6.51
N LEU A 12 20.55 20.79 6.65
CA LEU A 12 19.72 21.06 5.47
C LEU A 12 20.41 22.19 4.68
N GLY A 13 21.32 21.79 3.79
CA GLY A 13 21.96 22.69 2.84
C GLY A 13 20.92 23.51 2.07
N GLN A 14 21.11 24.83 2.09
CA GLN A 14 20.40 25.79 1.25
C GLN A 14 20.84 25.57 -0.19
N ASP A 15 20.05 24.79 -0.95
CA ASP A 15 20.15 24.81 -2.41
C ASP A 15 19.02 25.68 -2.95
N SER A 16 19.47 26.78 -3.55
CA SER A 16 18.77 27.96 -4.02
C SER A 16 17.63 27.70 -5.01
N ASP A 17 16.66 28.61 -4.95
CA ASP A 17 15.57 28.86 -5.88
C ASP A 17 15.86 28.51 -7.35
N ALA A 18 15.16 27.49 -7.85
CA ALA A 18 14.93 27.32 -9.28
C ALA A 18 13.44 27.06 -9.51
N LYS A 19 12.71 28.12 -9.85
CA LYS A 19 11.47 28.04 -10.64
C LYS A 19 11.83 27.32 -11.94
N ASN A 20 11.51 26.04 -12.08
CA ASN A 20 11.51 25.39 -13.39
C ASN A 20 10.67 24.12 -13.36
N GLU A 21 9.69 24.04 -14.26
CA GLU A 21 8.82 22.88 -14.53
C GLU A 21 9.57 21.66 -15.10
N HIS A 22 10.90 21.62 -14.96
CA HIS A 22 11.80 20.54 -15.38
C HIS A 22 12.31 19.66 -14.20
N ILE A 23 11.63 19.73 -13.04
CA ILE A 23 11.99 19.02 -11.79
C ILE A 23 11.79 17.48 -11.85
N ASP A 24 11.19 16.96 -12.92
CA ASP A 24 10.88 15.52 -13.02
C ASP A 24 12.02 14.65 -13.58
N TYR A 25 12.98 15.22 -14.34
CA TYR A 25 14.04 14.42 -14.98
C TYR A 25 15.22 14.06 -14.05
N TRP A 26 15.40 14.78 -12.93
CA TRP A 26 16.54 14.57 -12.02
C TRP A 26 16.28 13.56 -10.88
N ARG A 27 15.11 12.89 -10.85
CA ARG A 27 14.76 11.96 -9.75
C ARG A 27 15.30 10.54 -9.92
N ASP A 28 15.58 10.11 -11.15
CA ASP A 28 16.00 8.73 -11.45
C ASP A 28 17.48 8.48 -11.15
N SER A 29 18.29 9.54 -11.05
CA SER A 29 19.72 9.46 -10.69
C SER A 29 19.99 9.58 -9.18
N LEU A 30 18.96 9.82 -8.37
CA LEU A 30 19.13 10.01 -6.93
C LEU A 30 19.40 8.68 -6.22
N SER A 31 20.50 8.64 -5.47
CA SER A 31 20.76 7.54 -4.53
C SER A 31 19.60 7.38 -3.54
N SER A 32 19.45 6.17 -2.99
CA SER A 32 18.39 5.89 -2.00
C SER A 32 18.45 6.82 -0.78
N LYS A 33 19.64 7.30 -0.41
CA LYS A 33 19.85 8.27 0.68
C LYS A 33 19.34 9.67 0.32
N GLN A 34 19.59 10.13 -0.91
CA GLN A 34 19.07 11.42 -1.38
C GLN A 34 17.54 11.38 -1.50
N ARG A 35 16.97 10.29 -2.03
CA ARG A 35 15.52 10.10 -2.09
C ARG A 35 14.88 10.12 -0.70
N LEU A 36 15.50 9.46 0.28
CA LEU A 36 15.04 9.49 1.67
C LEU A 36 15.03 10.92 2.24
N ARG A 37 16.14 11.66 2.10
CA ARG A 37 16.22 13.05 2.58
C ARG A 37 15.16 13.95 1.95
N PHE A 38 14.97 13.82 0.64
CA PHE A 38 13.93 14.56 -0.08
C PHE A 38 12.54 14.21 0.41
N ALA A 39 12.24 12.92 0.61
CA ALA A 39 10.96 12.47 1.12
C ALA A 39 10.67 13.00 2.54
N LEU A 40 11.67 12.99 3.43
CA LEU A 40 11.54 13.56 4.76
C LEU A 40 11.29 15.07 4.72
N LYS A 41 12.06 15.81 3.91
CA LYS A 41 11.83 17.24 3.69
C LYS A 41 10.39 17.51 3.24
N LYS A 42 9.90 16.74 2.25
CA LYS A 42 8.51 16.86 1.77
C LYS A 42 7.47 16.55 2.84
N ILE A 43 7.70 15.56 3.71
CA ILE A 43 6.78 15.27 4.82
C ILE A 43 6.77 16.43 5.83
N LEU A 44 7.94 16.92 6.23
CA LEU A 44 8.08 18.00 7.22
C LEU A 44 7.53 19.34 6.73
N GLU A 45 7.66 19.64 5.44
CA GLU A 45 7.09 20.84 4.80
C GLU A 45 5.58 20.70 4.51
N SER A 46 5.01 19.49 4.65
CA SER A 46 3.61 19.25 4.32
C SER A 46 2.66 19.81 5.38
N LYS A 47 1.42 20.13 4.99
CA LYS A 47 0.32 20.45 5.91
C LYS A 47 -0.48 19.21 6.34
N VAL A 48 0.07 18.01 6.11
CA VAL A 48 -0.63 16.75 6.33
C VAL A 48 -0.40 16.27 7.77
N ASN A 49 -1.30 16.65 8.68
CA ASN A 49 -1.18 16.38 10.12
C ASN A 49 -0.88 14.91 10.44
N HIS A 50 -1.46 13.96 9.71
CA HIS A 50 -1.20 12.54 9.94
C HIS A 50 0.24 12.13 9.61
N ALA A 51 0.81 12.63 8.51
CA ALA A 51 2.18 12.33 8.12
C ALA A 51 3.18 12.93 9.13
N LEU A 52 2.92 14.18 9.56
CA LEU A 52 3.70 14.85 10.60
C LEU A 52 3.62 14.12 11.96
N ALA A 53 2.43 13.67 12.36
CA ALA A 53 2.24 12.93 13.60
C ALA A 53 3.05 11.62 13.61
N ILE A 54 3.04 10.88 12.50
CA ILE A 54 3.84 9.65 12.36
C ILE A 54 5.34 9.95 12.53
N THR A 55 5.84 11.02 11.92
CA THR A 55 7.26 11.42 12.03
C THR A 55 7.63 11.94 13.42
N ALA A 56 6.69 12.55 14.14
CA ALA A 56 6.91 13.03 15.51
C ALA A 56 6.90 11.87 16.53
N GLU A 57 6.01 10.90 16.34
CA GLU A 57 5.86 9.72 17.18
C GLU A 57 7.03 8.73 17.01
N HIS A 58 7.53 8.57 15.78
CA HIS A 58 8.58 7.61 15.47
C HIS A 58 9.86 8.31 15.01
N LYS A 59 10.91 8.27 15.83
CA LYS A 59 12.20 8.92 15.55
C LYS A 59 13.15 8.07 14.70
N THR A 60 12.87 6.79 14.51
CA THR A 60 13.76 5.85 13.83
C THR A 60 13.19 5.47 12.47
N ILE A 61 13.95 5.72 11.41
CA ILE A 61 13.63 5.26 10.06
C ILE A 61 13.95 3.77 9.99
N LEU A 62 12.93 2.96 9.74
CA LEU A 62 13.05 1.50 9.77
C LEU A 62 13.53 0.92 8.44
N ARG A 63 13.29 1.63 7.33
CA ARG A 63 13.49 1.08 5.98
C ARG A 63 14.07 2.13 5.02
N PRO A 64 15.02 1.74 4.14
CA PRO A 64 15.47 2.61 3.06
C PRO A 64 14.35 2.85 2.04
N LEU A 65 14.36 4.01 1.39
CA LEU A 65 13.37 4.37 0.38
C LEU A 65 13.79 3.82 -1.00
N LEU A 66 13.55 2.53 -1.20
CA LEU A 66 13.74 1.85 -2.47
C LEU A 66 12.46 1.89 -3.29
N LEU A 67 12.58 2.29 -4.55
CA LEU A 67 11.44 2.44 -5.46
C LEU A 67 11.30 1.24 -6.39
N LYS A 68 10.06 0.81 -6.60
CA LYS A 68 9.71 -0.34 -7.44
C LYS A 68 9.89 0.02 -8.93
N PRO A 69 10.56 -0.79 -9.75
CA PRO A 69 10.57 -0.58 -11.19
C PRO A 69 9.23 -1.03 -11.80
N TYR A 70 8.81 -0.37 -12.89
CA TYR A 70 7.62 -0.74 -13.65
C TYR A 70 7.86 -0.53 -15.15
N TRP A 71 7.07 -1.21 -15.98
CA TRP A 71 7.20 -1.13 -17.43
C TRP A 71 6.62 0.18 -17.99
N VAL A 72 7.41 0.87 -18.81
CA VAL A 72 7.01 1.99 -19.65
C VAL A 72 7.60 1.76 -21.04
N LYS A 73 6.74 1.55 -22.05
CA LYS A 73 7.17 1.34 -23.45
C LYS A 73 8.32 0.33 -23.57
N ASP A 74 8.13 -0.86 -23.00
CA ASP A 74 9.11 -1.96 -23.01
C ASP A 74 10.45 -1.66 -22.31
N GLN A 75 10.48 -0.66 -21.42
CA GLN A 75 11.62 -0.38 -20.55
C GLN A 75 11.19 -0.42 -19.08
N LEU A 76 12.01 -1.03 -18.22
CA LEU A 76 11.83 -0.97 -16.77
C LEU A 76 12.40 0.35 -16.26
N VAL A 77 11.52 1.21 -15.76
CA VAL A 77 11.88 2.49 -15.14
C VAL A 77 11.53 2.47 -13.66
N PRO A 78 12.31 3.13 -12.79
CA PRO A 78 11.95 3.24 -11.38
C PRO A 78 10.65 4.04 -11.21
N SER A 79 9.84 3.65 -10.22
CA SER A 79 8.67 4.44 -9.82
C SER A 79 9.10 5.82 -9.32
N ILE A 80 8.26 6.82 -9.60
CA ILE A 80 8.45 8.18 -9.10
C ILE A 80 7.50 8.43 -7.93
N LEU A 81 8.02 9.07 -6.87
CA LEU A 81 7.19 9.58 -5.78
C LEU A 81 6.45 10.85 -6.22
N LYS A 82 5.15 10.83 -6.01
CA LYS A 82 4.19 11.92 -6.17
C LYS A 82 3.90 12.52 -4.79
N TRP A 83 3.53 13.79 -4.77
CA TRP A 83 3.33 14.55 -3.54
C TRP A 83 2.07 15.43 -3.59
N GLU A 84 1.04 14.94 -4.26
CA GLU A 84 -0.19 15.70 -4.53
C GLU A 84 -1.33 15.46 -3.53
N ARG A 85 -1.37 14.28 -2.88
CA ARG A 85 -2.52 13.81 -2.08
C ARG A 85 -2.10 13.45 -0.66
N HIS A 86 -3.01 13.56 0.29
CA HIS A 86 -2.77 13.19 1.69
C HIS A 86 -2.20 11.78 1.86
N GLU A 87 -2.69 10.84 1.05
CA GLU A 87 -2.27 9.45 1.03
C GLU A 87 -0.84 9.28 0.52
N HIS A 88 -0.35 10.16 -0.35
CA HIS A 88 1.03 10.14 -0.78
C HIS A 88 1.97 10.43 0.40
N TYR A 89 1.74 11.53 1.11
CA TYR A 89 2.54 11.91 2.28
C TYR A 89 2.44 10.86 3.40
N THR A 90 1.21 10.47 3.74
CA THR A 90 0.96 9.52 4.83
C THR A 90 1.48 8.13 4.49
N GLY A 91 1.33 7.68 3.24
CA GLY A 91 1.84 6.40 2.76
C GLY A 91 3.36 6.33 2.81
N VAL A 92 4.07 7.40 2.41
CA VAL A 92 5.53 7.46 2.55
C VAL A 92 5.94 7.49 4.02
N ALA A 93 5.28 8.28 4.86
CA ALA A 93 5.59 8.33 6.30
C ALA A 93 5.41 6.95 6.96
N ARG A 94 4.27 6.28 6.74
CA ARG A 94 4.04 4.91 7.24
C ARG A 94 5.06 3.93 6.68
N TYR A 95 5.41 4.03 5.40
CA TYR A 95 6.48 3.24 4.82
C TYR A 95 7.84 3.53 5.48
N LEU A 96 8.15 4.71 5.98
CA LEU A 96 9.47 4.92 6.61
C LEU A 96 9.51 4.46 8.07
N PHE A 97 8.39 4.61 8.79
CA PHE A 97 8.40 4.58 10.26
C PHE A 97 7.61 3.45 10.90
N THR A 98 6.72 2.77 10.16
CA THR A 98 5.88 1.72 10.74
C THR A 98 6.54 0.34 10.60
N PRO A 99 6.59 -0.50 11.65
CA PRO A 99 7.06 -1.87 11.56
C PRO A 99 6.24 -2.68 10.54
N LYS A 100 6.90 -3.66 9.90
CA LYS A 100 6.25 -4.60 8.98
C LYS A 100 5.56 -5.70 9.78
N ASP A 101 4.30 -5.96 9.46
CA ASP A 101 3.45 -6.98 10.11
C ASP A 101 2.85 -7.99 9.11
N ASN A 102 3.20 -7.88 7.82
CA ASN A 102 2.81 -8.86 6.82
C ASN A 102 3.99 -9.78 6.46
N GLU A 103 3.74 -11.08 6.38
CA GLU A 103 4.72 -12.04 5.85
C GLU A 103 4.71 -12.05 4.32
N GLU A 104 3.52 -12.06 3.73
CA GLU A 104 3.33 -12.12 2.28
C GLU A 104 3.10 -10.74 1.64
N ALA A 105 3.46 -10.63 0.36
CA ALA A 105 3.13 -9.46 -0.44
C ALA A 105 1.67 -9.51 -0.91
N CYS A 106 1.00 -8.36 -0.99
CA CYS A 106 -0.31 -8.31 -1.63
C CYS A 106 -0.21 -8.62 -3.13
N THR A 107 -1.26 -9.22 -3.69
CA THR A 107 -1.36 -9.59 -5.11
C THR A 107 -1.00 -8.46 -6.08
N LYS A 108 -1.41 -7.21 -5.78
CA LYS A 108 -1.06 -6.03 -6.59
C LYS A 108 0.41 -5.63 -6.50
N CYS A 109 1.06 -5.89 -5.36
CA CYS A 109 2.49 -5.60 -5.22
C CYS A 109 3.36 -6.65 -5.91
N ALA A 110 2.86 -7.88 -6.05
CA ALA A 110 3.54 -8.97 -6.74
C ALA A 110 3.59 -8.79 -8.27
N THR A 111 2.68 -8.01 -8.87
CA THR A 111 2.76 -7.70 -10.32
C THR A 111 3.86 -6.68 -10.61
N THR A 112 4.36 -6.59 -11.84
CA THR A 112 5.39 -5.58 -12.23
C THR A 112 4.77 -4.25 -12.66
N ASP A 113 3.49 -4.02 -12.33
CA ASP A 113 2.78 -2.79 -12.68
C ASP A 113 3.00 -1.69 -11.64
N ASN A 114 2.70 -0.45 -12.04
CA ASN A 114 2.80 0.76 -11.23
C ASN A 114 1.65 0.87 -10.20
N TYR A 115 1.50 -0.13 -9.34
CA TYR A 115 0.52 -0.12 -8.24
C TYR A 115 0.98 0.62 -6.99
N GLY A 116 2.25 1.01 -6.92
CA GLY A 116 2.77 1.74 -5.77
C GLY A 116 4.27 1.95 -5.93
N PRO A 117 4.80 3.01 -5.31
CA PRO A 117 6.15 3.43 -5.57
C PRO A 117 7.20 2.59 -4.85
N PHE A 118 6.85 1.85 -3.80
CA PHE A 118 7.80 1.18 -2.92
C PHE A 118 8.15 -0.21 -3.42
N ALA A 119 9.45 -0.54 -3.43
CA ALA A 119 9.95 -1.85 -3.85
C ALA A 119 9.44 -2.97 -2.93
N GLU A 120 9.34 -2.71 -1.62
CA GLU A 120 8.84 -3.68 -0.66
C GLU A 120 7.33 -3.51 -0.42
N CYS A 121 6.59 -4.64 -0.39
CA CYS A 121 5.21 -4.66 0.07
C CYS A 121 5.15 -4.72 1.59
N VAL A 122 4.84 -3.58 2.23
CA VAL A 122 4.76 -3.47 3.69
C VAL A 122 3.37 -3.03 4.13
N ALA A 123 2.83 -3.70 5.14
CA ALA A 123 1.65 -3.34 5.89
C ALA A 123 2.00 -3.29 7.39
N GLY A 124 1.39 -2.34 8.12
CA GLY A 124 1.58 -2.15 9.56
C GLY A 124 0.56 -2.88 10.42
N GLY A 125 -0.08 -3.91 9.88
CA GLY A 125 -1.09 -4.70 10.59
C GLY A 125 -2.46 -4.04 10.68
N ARG A 126 -3.36 -4.68 11.44
CA ARG A 126 -4.77 -4.29 11.56
C ARG A 126 -4.98 -2.84 12.00
N GLY A 127 -4.21 -2.39 12.98
CA GLY A 127 -4.32 -1.05 13.55
C GLY A 127 -3.91 0.07 12.59
N VAL A 128 -3.26 -0.25 11.47
CA VAL A 128 -2.74 0.73 10.52
C VAL A 128 -3.43 0.55 9.17
N HIS A 129 -4.28 1.51 8.81
CA HIS A 129 -5.03 1.51 7.55
C HIS A 129 -5.81 0.21 7.28
N MET A 130 -6.33 -0.41 8.34
CA MET A 130 -7.09 -1.67 8.28
C MET A 130 -6.29 -2.82 7.64
N GLY A 131 -4.97 -2.86 7.83
CA GLY A 131 -4.10 -3.91 7.28
C GLY A 131 -3.77 -3.79 5.79
N ALA A 132 -4.15 -2.69 5.14
CA ALA A 132 -3.72 -2.44 3.76
C ALA A 132 -2.21 -2.15 3.70
N CYS A 133 -1.53 -2.65 2.66
CA CYS A 133 -0.13 -2.29 2.45
C CYS A 133 0.01 -0.82 2.03
N PHE A 134 1.16 -0.23 2.33
CA PHE A 134 1.45 1.18 2.09
C PHE A 134 1.50 1.53 0.60
N ASN A 135 1.85 0.59 -0.29
CA ASN A 135 1.74 0.79 -1.73
C ASN A 135 0.27 1.00 -2.18
N CYS A 136 -0.64 0.11 -1.77
CA CYS A 136 -2.06 0.25 -2.09
C CYS A 136 -2.68 1.48 -1.41
N TYR A 137 -2.31 1.76 -0.16
CA TYR A 137 -2.78 2.96 0.52
C TYR A 137 -2.31 4.24 -0.17
N TYR A 138 -1.04 4.30 -0.56
CA TYR A 138 -0.45 5.44 -1.27
C TYR A 138 -1.21 5.78 -2.56
N LYS A 139 -1.70 4.79 -3.31
CA LYS A 139 -2.54 5.01 -4.51
C LYS A 139 -4.00 5.35 -4.21
N SER A 140 -4.39 5.52 -2.95
CA SER A 140 -5.79 5.61 -2.49
C SER A 140 -6.62 4.33 -2.81
N GLU A 141 -5.97 3.19 -3.02
CA GLU A 141 -6.60 1.90 -3.33
C GLU A 141 -6.56 0.91 -2.16
N GLY A 142 -6.35 1.40 -0.93
CA GLY A 142 -6.21 0.55 0.26
C GLY A 142 -7.40 -0.37 0.51
N LYS A 143 -8.61 0.01 0.07
CA LYS A 143 -9.83 -0.83 0.16
C LYS A 143 -9.75 -2.11 -0.68
N CYS A 144 -9.00 -2.08 -1.78
CA CYS A 144 -8.85 -3.20 -2.72
C CYS A 144 -7.54 -3.99 -2.49
N CYS A 145 -6.86 -3.76 -1.37
CA CYS A 145 -5.64 -4.47 -1.03
C CYS A 145 -6.00 -5.90 -0.58
N SER A 146 -5.40 -6.92 -1.20
CA SER A 146 -5.66 -8.32 -0.85
C SER A 146 -5.28 -8.69 0.59
N LEU A 147 -4.28 -8.02 1.19
CA LEU A 147 -3.95 -8.20 2.61
C LEU A 147 -5.10 -7.73 3.51
N ARG A 148 -5.72 -6.59 3.20
CA ARG A 148 -6.90 -6.09 3.93
C ARG A 148 -8.10 -7.00 3.73
N ILE A 149 -8.33 -7.49 2.50
CA ILE A 149 -9.46 -8.36 2.20
C ILE A 149 -9.32 -9.72 2.90
N GLY A 150 -8.16 -10.37 2.79
CA GLY A 150 -7.89 -11.64 3.48
C GLY A 150 -8.03 -11.52 4.99
N MET A 151 -7.62 -10.38 5.54
CA MET A 151 -7.77 -10.05 6.96
C MET A 151 -9.22 -9.80 7.39
N LEU A 152 -10.10 -9.30 6.52
CA LEU A 152 -11.54 -9.22 6.81
C LEU A 152 -12.21 -10.60 6.77
N LEU A 153 -11.76 -11.47 5.86
CA LEU A 153 -12.31 -12.82 5.71
C LEU A 153 -11.97 -13.76 6.87
N SER A 154 -10.83 -13.57 7.53
CA SER A 154 -10.46 -14.35 8.73
C SER A 154 -11.36 -14.07 9.95
N PHE A 155 -12.23 -13.07 9.88
CA PHE A 155 -13.24 -12.78 10.90
C PHE A 155 -14.62 -13.34 10.60
N LEU A 156 -14.85 -13.90 9.42
CA LEU A 156 -16.08 -14.66 9.22
C LEU A 156 -15.98 -15.88 10.14
N PRO A 157 -16.83 -15.98 11.17
CA PRO A 157 -16.81 -17.16 12.02
C PRO A 157 -17.00 -18.37 11.11
N SER A 158 -16.36 -19.49 11.40
CA SER A 158 -16.48 -20.72 10.61
C SER A 158 -17.95 -21.13 10.41
N SER A 159 -18.83 -20.75 11.34
CA SER A 159 -20.29 -20.86 11.22
C SER A 159 -20.90 -20.07 10.03
N PHE A 160 -20.33 -18.94 9.63
CA PHE A 160 -20.79 -18.17 8.47
C PHE A 160 -20.56 -18.92 7.15
N PHE A 161 -19.43 -19.62 7.01
CA PHE A 161 -19.17 -20.50 5.86
C PHE A 161 -20.13 -21.70 5.84
N ILE A 162 -20.44 -22.27 7.02
CA ILE A 162 -21.44 -23.34 7.15
C ILE A 162 -22.83 -22.84 6.71
N VAL A 163 -23.23 -21.62 7.10
CA VAL A 163 -24.52 -21.03 6.72
C VAL A 163 -24.59 -20.79 5.21
N ILE A 164 -23.54 -20.26 4.59
CA ILE A 164 -23.50 -20.05 3.13
C ILE A 164 -23.59 -21.40 2.39
N LEU A 165 -22.83 -22.41 2.82
CA LEU A 165 -22.87 -23.74 2.22
C LEU A 165 -24.25 -24.40 2.38
N ALA A 166 -24.89 -24.25 3.55
CA ALA A 166 -26.23 -24.73 3.80
C ALA A 166 -27.28 -24.03 2.91
N LEU A 167 -27.17 -22.71 2.72
CA LEU A 167 -28.05 -21.95 1.81
C LEU A 167 -27.91 -22.40 0.36
N VAL A 168 -26.67 -22.55 -0.13
CA VAL A 168 -26.41 -23.00 -1.51
C VAL A 168 -26.95 -24.41 -1.75
N THR A 169 -26.72 -25.34 -0.81
CA THR A 169 -27.24 -26.71 -0.92
C THR A 169 -28.77 -26.76 -0.85
N THR A 170 -29.40 -25.92 -0.02
CA THR A 170 -30.86 -25.84 0.09
C THR A 170 -31.49 -25.28 -1.18
N LEU A 171 -30.92 -24.20 -1.75
CA LEU A 171 -31.37 -23.63 -3.02
C LEU A 171 -31.21 -24.63 -4.19
N PHE A 172 -30.10 -25.38 -4.22
CA PHE A 172 -29.88 -26.40 -5.24
C PHE A 172 -30.92 -27.54 -5.16
N ARG A 173 -31.25 -28.00 -3.94
CA ARG A 173 -32.30 -29.01 -3.73
C ARG A 173 -33.69 -28.49 -4.12
N LEU A 174 -34.02 -27.25 -3.79
CA LEU A 174 -35.26 -26.61 -4.21
C LEU A 174 -35.34 -26.47 -5.74
N GLY A 175 -34.25 -26.10 -6.40
CA GLY A 175 -34.17 -26.05 -7.86
C GLY A 175 -34.43 -27.42 -8.52
N LEU A 176 -33.84 -28.48 -7.98
CA LEU A 176 -34.09 -29.85 -8.44
C LEU A 176 -35.55 -30.29 -8.25
N LEU A 177 -36.16 -29.96 -7.10
CA LEU A 177 -37.56 -30.29 -6.82
C LEU A 177 -38.51 -29.55 -7.76
N LEU A 178 -38.27 -28.26 -8.01
CA LEU A 178 -39.05 -27.48 -8.96
C LEU A 178 -38.89 -28.02 -10.39
N TYR A 179 -37.67 -28.36 -10.80
CA TYR A 179 -37.41 -28.98 -12.11
C TYR A 179 -38.18 -30.29 -12.31
N TRP A 180 -38.17 -31.16 -11.29
CA TRP A 180 -38.95 -32.41 -11.31
C TRP A 180 -40.46 -32.16 -11.38
N TYR A 181 -40.97 -31.22 -10.57
CA TYR A 181 -42.39 -30.85 -10.57
C TYR A 181 -42.86 -30.36 -11.95
N PHE A 182 -42.08 -29.48 -12.59
CA PHE A 182 -42.39 -28.99 -13.94
C PHE A 182 -42.28 -30.08 -15.02
N SER A 183 -41.33 -31.01 -14.91
CA SER A 183 -41.22 -32.15 -15.85
C SER A 183 -42.40 -33.12 -15.76
N LEU A 184 -43.00 -33.29 -14.58
CA LEU A 184 -44.17 -34.15 -14.38
C LEU A 184 -45.48 -33.51 -14.83
N SER A 185 -45.61 -32.18 -14.73
CA SER A 185 -46.83 -31.46 -15.14
C SER A 185 -46.94 -31.22 -16.65
N SER A 186 -45.88 -31.49 -17.43
CA SER A 186 -45.81 -31.29 -18.89
C SER A 186 -46.03 -32.59 -19.68
N ARG A 187 -46.47 -33.67 -19.03
CA ARG A 187 -46.91 -34.93 -19.66
C ARG A 187 -48.40 -35.12 -19.42
#